data_AF-A0A4U6LVR0-F1
#
_entry.id   AF-A0A4U6LVR0-F1
#
_cell.length_a   1.000
_cell.length_b   1.000
_cell.length_c   1.000
_cell.angle_alpha   90.00
_cell.angle_beta   90.00
_cell.angle_gamma   90.00
#
_symmetry.space_group_name_H-M   'P 1'
#
loop_
_entity.id
_entity.type
_entity.pdbx_description
1 polymer ?
#
loop_
_entity_poly.entity_id
_entity_poly.type
_entity_poly.pdbx_seq_one_letter_code
_entity_poly.pdbx_strand_id
1 'polypeptide(L)'
;MKRHKNRRYRTIWTFKEFKFVEENYGIIPTTLIAETLGRTVDAARWVVRNQEKRLRDPYQPWTEEEKAIIRTHFTAGCGIAQIMSLLPGRTRRAIYLIKDKLNVHSPRHWNEQERQVLVQYYPVEGMAVAERLPGRTRVSVRQAAYSLGLNLPGSETRPVQQKWTQKELLRLEANQSLPLAELAVLFPGRTPV
;
A
#
# COMPACT_ATOMS: atom_id res chain seq x y z
N MET A 1 -25.07 4.95 -24.07
CA MET A 1 -24.42 5.51 -25.29
C MET A 1 -23.61 6.74 -24.92
N LYS A 2 -22.27 6.65 -24.86
CA LYS A 2 -21.41 7.84 -24.69
C LYS A 2 -21.18 8.46 -26.07
N ARG A 3 -21.77 9.63 -26.32
CA ARG A 3 -21.53 10.44 -27.52
C ARG A 3 -20.04 10.79 -27.58
N HIS A 4 -19.29 10.16 -28.49
CA HIS A 4 -17.95 10.62 -28.84
C HIS A 4 -18.09 11.95 -29.59
N LYS A 5 -18.15 13.06 -28.85
CA LYS A 5 -18.01 14.41 -29.41
C LYS A 5 -16.66 14.44 -30.12
N ASN A 6 -16.67 14.76 -31.41
CA ASN A 6 -15.50 14.80 -32.27
C ASN A 6 -14.52 15.85 -31.70
N ARG A 7 -13.49 15.37 -30.98
CA ARG A 7 -12.55 16.25 -30.26
C ARG A 7 -11.72 17.01 -31.30
N ARG A 8 -11.55 18.31 -31.09
CA ARG A 8 -10.86 19.20 -32.03
C ARG A 8 -9.34 18.99 -31.95
N TYR A 9 -8.79 18.10 -32.78
CA TYR A 9 -7.35 17.77 -32.79
C TYR A 9 -6.46 18.80 -33.51
N ARG A 10 -7.01 19.61 -34.42
CA ARG A 10 -6.24 20.53 -35.30
C ARG A 10 -6.78 21.96 -35.37
N THR A 11 -7.69 22.31 -34.48
CA THR A 11 -8.28 23.67 -34.48
C THR A 11 -7.32 24.65 -33.81
N ILE A 12 -7.10 25.79 -34.47
CA ILE A 12 -6.29 26.90 -33.95
C ILE A 12 -6.84 27.32 -32.58
N TRP A 13 -5.96 27.62 -31.64
CA TRP A 13 -6.34 28.09 -30.31
C TRP A 13 -6.72 29.57 -30.36
N THR A 14 -7.88 29.90 -29.80
CA THR A 14 -8.34 31.28 -29.68
C THR A 14 -7.80 31.93 -28.40
N PHE A 15 -7.71 33.26 -28.40
CA PHE A 15 -7.28 34.03 -27.21
C PHE A 15 -8.13 33.71 -25.96
N LYS A 16 -9.45 33.53 -26.13
CA LYS A 16 -10.36 33.15 -25.04
C LYS A 16 -10.02 31.77 -24.46
N GLU A 17 -9.68 30.80 -25.31
CA GLU A 17 -9.27 29.46 -24.85
C GLU A 17 -7.93 29.52 -24.12
N PHE A 18 -6.97 30.33 -24.60
CA PHE A 18 -5.69 30.54 -23.92
C PHE A 18 -5.87 31.14 -22.52
N LYS A 19 -6.65 32.22 -22.42
CA LYS A 19 -6.96 32.88 -21.14
C LYS A 19 -7.71 31.96 -20.18
N PHE A 20 -8.65 31.18 -20.70
CA PHE A 20 -9.36 30.20 -19.89
C PHE A 20 -8.42 29.14 -19.30
N VAL A 21 -7.45 28.63 -20.08
CA VAL A 21 -6.44 27.71 -19.55
C VAL A 21 -5.59 28.42 -18.48
N GLU A 22 -5.14 29.66 -18.72
CA GLU A 22 -4.32 30.43 -17.77
C GLU A 22 -5.01 30.60 -16.40
N GLU A 23 -6.27 31.02 -16.40
CA GLU A 23 -7.02 31.30 -15.16
C GLU A 23 -7.42 30.05 -14.40
N ASN A 24 -7.56 28.91 -15.09
CA ASN A 24 -8.12 27.69 -14.50
C ASN A 24 -7.08 26.60 -14.23
N TYR A 25 -5.89 26.69 -14.84
CA TYR A 25 -4.86 25.68 -14.71
C TYR A 25 -4.22 25.70 -13.32
N GLY A 26 -4.34 24.58 -12.59
CA GLY A 26 -3.91 24.46 -11.19
C GLY A 26 -5.04 24.70 -10.18
N ILE A 27 -6.14 25.35 -10.58
CA ILE A 27 -7.34 25.52 -9.75
C ILE A 27 -8.30 24.35 -9.95
N ILE A 28 -8.58 23.98 -11.20
CA ILE A 28 -9.44 22.85 -11.55
C ILE A 28 -8.67 21.73 -12.27
N PRO A 29 -9.14 20.48 -12.22
CA PRO A 29 -8.52 19.37 -12.92
C PRO A 29 -8.36 19.65 -14.42
N THR A 30 -7.20 19.35 -14.98
CA THR A 30 -6.92 19.56 -16.42
C THR A 30 -7.89 18.77 -17.32
N THR A 31 -8.47 17.69 -16.81
CA THR A 31 -9.55 16.94 -17.48
C THR A 31 -10.79 17.79 -17.68
N LEU A 32 -11.21 18.53 -16.64
CA LEU A 32 -12.37 19.42 -16.71
C LEU A 32 -12.10 20.56 -17.69
N ILE A 33 -10.92 21.20 -17.62
CA ILE A 33 -10.50 22.23 -18.58
C ILE A 33 -10.58 21.71 -20.02
N ALA A 34 -10.09 20.50 -20.27
CA ALA A 34 -10.16 19.89 -21.60
C ALA A 34 -11.60 19.61 -22.05
N GLU A 35 -12.47 19.18 -21.13
CA GLU A 35 -13.89 18.95 -21.40
C GLU A 35 -14.65 20.24 -21.71
N THR A 36 -14.44 21.32 -20.94
CA THR A 36 -15.07 22.63 -21.19
C THR A 36 -14.65 23.19 -22.54
N LEU A 37 -13.39 23.02 -22.91
CA LEU A 37 -12.87 23.49 -24.20
C LEU A 37 -13.17 22.53 -25.37
N GLY A 38 -13.73 21.34 -25.11
CA GLY A 38 -13.97 20.33 -26.14
C GLY A 38 -12.68 19.79 -26.78
N ARG A 39 -11.57 19.84 -26.05
CA ARG A 39 -10.22 19.44 -26.49
C ARG A 39 -9.72 18.23 -25.71
N THR A 40 -8.56 17.72 -26.10
CA THR A 40 -7.85 16.66 -25.36
C THR A 40 -7.04 17.25 -24.20
N VAL A 41 -6.84 16.46 -23.13
CA VAL A 41 -6.01 16.84 -21.98
C VAL A 41 -4.59 17.22 -22.43
N ASP A 42 -4.02 16.51 -23.40
CA ASP A 42 -2.68 16.81 -23.90
C ASP A 42 -2.61 18.13 -24.67
N ALA A 43 -3.68 18.52 -25.37
CA ALA A 43 -3.77 19.83 -26.01
C ALA A 43 -3.80 20.95 -24.95
N ALA A 44 -4.55 20.79 -23.86
CA ALA A 44 -4.54 21.75 -22.75
C ALA A 44 -3.16 21.82 -22.08
N ARG A 45 -2.47 20.68 -21.91
CA ARG A 45 -1.09 20.64 -21.38
C ARG A 45 -0.06 21.26 -22.33
N TRP A 46 -0.27 21.13 -23.65
CA TRP A 46 0.59 21.74 -24.66
C TRP A 46 0.57 23.26 -24.54
N VAL A 47 -0.63 23.86 -24.36
CA VAL A 47 -0.76 25.30 -24.13
C VAL A 47 0.06 25.76 -22.95
N VAL A 48 -0.02 25.05 -21.83
CA VAL A 48 0.76 25.38 -20.63
C VAL A 48 2.27 25.25 -20.85
N ARG A 49 2.71 24.32 -21.69
CA ARG A 49 4.15 24.12 -21.98
C ARG A 49 4.72 25.18 -22.93
N ASN A 50 3.89 25.69 -23.84
CA ASN A 50 4.31 26.59 -24.93
C ASN A 50 3.91 28.05 -24.72
N GLN A 51 3.33 28.40 -23.58
CA GLN A 51 3.10 29.79 -23.20
C GLN A 51 4.36 30.43 -22.64
N GLU A 52 4.51 31.74 -22.89
CA GLU A 52 5.63 32.55 -22.40
C GLU A 52 5.64 32.68 -20.87
N LYS A 53 4.45 32.70 -20.26
CA LYS A 53 4.32 32.67 -18.79
C LYS A 53 4.44 31.24 -18.27
N ARG A 54 5.35 31.03 -17.32
CA ARG A 54 5.49 29.76 -16.60
C ARG A 54 4.31 29.57 -15.64
N LEU A 55 3.30 28.83 -16.08
CA LEU A 55 2.17 28.39 -15.24
C LEU A 55 2.48 27.16 -14.37
N ARG A 56 3.75 26.75 -14.30
CA ARG A 56 4.23 25.72 -13.38
C ARG A 56 5.39 26.26 -12.58
N ASP A 57 5.38 25.96 -11.30
CA ASP A 57 6.57 26.13 -10.48
C ASP A 57 7.73 25.34 -11.08
N PRO A 58 8.93 25.94 -11.14
CA PRO A 58 10.13 25.25 -11.58
C PRO A 58 10.33 23.96 -10.78
N TYR A 59 10.77 22.90 -11.45
CA TYR A 59 11.22 21.70 -10.78
C TYR A 59 12.33 22.06 -9.80
N GLN A 60 12.09 21.88 -8.50
CA GLN A 60 13.11 22.01 -7.48
C GLN A 60 13.91 20.71 -7.38
N PRO A 61 15.23 20.71 -7.67
CA PRO A 61 16.08 19.54 -7.48
C PRO A 61 16.06 19.05 -6.03
N TRP A 62 16.30 17.76 -5.81
CA TRP A 62 16.42 17.21 -4.45
C TRP A 62 17.75 17.63 -3.84
N THR A 63 17.72 18.33 -2.70
CA THR A 63 18.92 18.73 -1.98
C THR A 63 19.53 17.54 -1.22
N GLU A 64 20.79 17.63 -0.81
CA GLU A 64 21.41 16.54 -0.04
C GLU A 64 20.81 16.41 1.37
N GLU A 65 20.32 17.50 1.95
CA GLU A 65 19.62 17.50 3.24
C GLU A 65 18.31 16.72 3.13
N GLU A 66 17.52 16.99 2.08
CA GLU A 66 16.28 16.24 1.83
C GLU A 66 16.56 14.74 1.62
N LYS A 67 17.62 14.40 0.87
CA LYS A 67 18.04 13.00 0.67
C LYS A 67 18.53 12.37 1.97
N ALA A 68 19.21 13.11 2.84
CA ALA A 68 19.66 12.65 4.15
C ALA A 68 18.45 12.31 5.04
N ILE A 69 17.43 13.17 5.08
CA ILE A 69 16.15 12.91 5.77
C ILE A 69 15.54 11.60 5.26
N ILE A 70 15.50 11.37 3.95
CA ILE A 70 14.98 10.12 3.38
C ILE A 70 15.82 8.91 3.84
N ARG A 71 17.15 8.99 3.80
CA ARG A 71 18.04 7.91 4.24
C ARG A 71 17.83 7.54 5.70
N THR A 72 17.75 8.52 6.60
CA THR A 72 17.64 8.28 8.04
C THR A 72 16.23 7.85 8.44
N HIS A 73 15.19 8.53 7.95
CA HIS A 73 13.82 8.25 8.38
C HIS A 73 13.26 6.96 7.79
N PHE A 74 13.60 6.58 6.56
CA PHE A 74 13.14 5.30 6.02
C PHE A 74 13.85 4.11 6.66
N THR A 75 15.15 4.20 6.96
CA THR A 75 15.90 3.14 7.66
C THR A 75 15.43 2.99 9.11
N ALA A 76 15.13 4.09 9.79
CA ALA A 76 14.48 4.10 11.11
C ALA A 76 13.03 3.54 11.08
N GLY A 77 12.44 3.35 9.89
CA GLY A 77 11.08 2.88 9.76
C GLY A 77 10.05 3.94 10.17
N CYS A 78 10.32 5.23 9.99
CA CYS A 78 9.31 6.27 10.18
C CYS A 78 8.16 6.11 9.19
N GLY A 79 6.95 6.53 9.61
CA GLY A 79 5.79 6.57 8.72
C GLY A 79 5.92 7.68 7.68
N ILE A 80 5.33 7.48 6.50
CA ILE A 80 5.39 8.47 5.41
C ILE A 80 4.81 9.84 5.80
N ALA A 81 3.83 9.88 6.70
CA ALA A 81 3.24 11.14 7.19
C ALA A 81 4.27 12.01 7.93
N GLN A 82 5.13 11.39 8.74
CA GLN A 82 6.22 12.08 9.45
C GLN A 82 7.29 12.59 8.48
N ILE A 83 7.60 11.82 7.44
CA ILE A 83 8.55 12.23 6.40
C ILE A 83 7.99 13.42 5.60
N MET A 84 6.67 13.41 5.33
CA MET A 84 6.01 14.52 4.64
C MET A 84 6.01 15.82 5.46
N SER A 85 5.89 15.76 6.79
CA SER A 85 6.00 16.96 7.63
C SER A 85 7.39 17.58 7.62
N LEU A 86 8.44 16.77 7.35
CA LEU A 86 9.83 17.22 7.26
C LEU A 86 10.22 17.70 5.84
N LEU A 87 9.40 17.39 4.83
CA LEU A 87 9.63 17.73 3.42
C LEU A 87 8.42 18.49 2.84
N PRO A 88 8.12 19.71 3.35
CA PRO A 88 7.02 20.50 2.83
C PRO A 88 7.23 20.80 1.34
N GLY A 89 6.17 20.68 0.54
CA GLY A 89 6.23 20.88 -0.91
C GLY A 89 6.65 19.64 -1.72
N ARG A 90 7.11 18.56 -1.08
CA ARG A 90 7.34 17.27 -1.76
C ARG A 90 6.10 16.39 -1.68
N THR A 91 5.68 15.84 -2.82
CA THR A 91 4.55 14.89 -2.84
C THR A 91 4.99 13.53 -2.34
N ARG A 92 4.05 12.78 -1.73
CA ARG A 92 4.27 11.37 -1.33
C ARG A 92 4.90 10.54 -2.44
N ARG A 93 4.41 10.69 -3.68
CA ARG A 93 4.93 9.96 -4.84
C ARG A 93 6.38 10.32 -5.12
N ALA A 94 6.73 11.61 -5.08
CA ALA A 94 8.10 12.07 -5.29
C ALA A 94 9.05 11.51 -4.23
N ILE A 95 8.63 11.48 -2.95
CA ILE A 95 9.41 10.92 -1.83
C ILE A 95 9.72 9.44 -2.08
N TYR A 96 8.75 8.63 -2.52
CA TYR A 96 9.01 7.23 -2.83
C TYR A 96 9.95 7.06 -4.03
N LEU A 97 9.79 7.87 -5.09
CA LEU A 97 10.65 7.81 -6.26
C LEU A 97 12.11 8.10 -5.91
N ILE A 98 12.36 9.13 -5.09
CA ILE A 98 13.72 9.44 -4.68
C ILE A 98 14.25 8.40 -3.69
N LYS A 99 13.42 7.85 -2.79
CA LYS A 99 13.80 6.75 -1.89
C LYS A 99 14.24 5.52 -2.69
N ASP A 100 13.50 5.15 -3.73
CA ASP A 100 13.85 4.05 -4.64
C ASP A 100 15.14 4.38 -5.41
N LYS A 101 15.31 5.61 -5.90
CA LYS A 101 16.54 6.07 -6.59
C LYS A 101 17.78 6.05 -5.67
N LEU A 102 17.60 6.34 -4.38
CA LEU A 102 18.65 6.27 -3.36
C LEU A 102 18.88 4.85 -2.84
N ASN A 103 18.10 3.86 -3.32
CA ASN A 103 18.11 2.48 -2.85
C ASN A 103 17.95 2.36 -1.32
N VAL A 104 17.11 3.21 -0.71
CA VAL A 104 16.87 3.19 0.74
C VAL A 104 15.74 2.22 1.05
N HIS A 105 16.03 1.26 1.92
CA HIS A 105 15.09 0.23 2.35
C HIS A 105 14.36 0.65 3.63
N SER A 106 13.08 0.29 3.71
CA SER A 106 12.28 0.50 4.91
C SER A 106 11.99 -0.83 5.59
N PRO A 107 12.21 -0.96 6.90
CA PRO A 107 11.91 -2.18 7.64
C PRO A 107 10.40 -2.48 7.71
N ARG A 108 9.54 -1.57 7.26
CA ARG A 108 8.10 -1.82 7.11
C ARG A 108 7.70 -2.39 5.76
N HIS A 109 8.55 -2.24 4.74
CA HIS A 109 8.21 -2.64 3.37
C HIS A 109 9.02 -3.86 2.97
N TRP A 110 8.34 -4.93 2.59
CA TRP A 110 8.99 -6.13 2.05
C TRP A 110 9.36 -5.87 0.60
N ASN A 111 10.61 -6.08 0.23
CA ASN A 111 11.04 -5.99 -1.16
C ASN A 111 10.81 -7.34 -1.89
N GLU A 112 11.02 -7.36 -3.21
CA GLU A 112 10.79 -8.58 -4.00
C GLU A 112 11.78 -9.70 -3.65
N GLN A 113 13.03 -9.36 -3.36
CA GLN A 113 14.06 -10.35 -2.99
C GLN A 113 13.74 -11.04 -1.66
N GLU A 114 13.35 -10.27 -0.64
CA GLU A 114 12.94 -10.76 0.67
C GLU A 114 11.66 -11.60 0.57
N ARG A 115 10.71 -11.21 -0.31
CA ARG A 115 9.53 -12.03 -0.61
C ARG A 115 9.90 -13.36 -1.26
N GLN A 116 10.83 -13.36 -2.22
CA GLN A 116 11.29 -14.59 -2.86
C GLN A 116 11.96 -15.53 -1.86
N VAL A 117 12.81 -15.00 -0.96
CA VAL A 117 13.41 -15.78 0.13
C VAL A 117 12.33 -16.37 1.03
N LEU A 118 11.31 -15.58 1.41
CA LEU A 118 10.17 -16.08 2.17
C LEU A 118 9.44 -17.22 1.45
N VAL A 119 9.06 -17.03 0.18
CA VAL A 119 8.32 -18.04 -0.59
C VAL A 119 9.13 -19.33 -0.76
N GLN A 120 10.44 -19.22 -0.99
CA GLN A 120 11.30 -20.36 -1.23
C GLN A 120 11.62 -21.15 0.05
N TYR A 121 11.95 -20.46 1.14
CA TYR A 121 12.51 -21.10 2.34
C TYR A 121 11.50 -21.25 3.49
N TYR A 122 10.45 -20.43 3.55
CA TYR A 122 9.49 -20.48 4.68
C TYR A 122 8.72 -21.81 4.76
N PRO A 123 8.29 -22.44 3.66
CA PRO A 123 7.64 -23.75 3.72
C PRO A 123 8.54 -24.88 4.22
N VAL A 124 9.87 -24.73 4.11
CA VAL A 124 10.85 -25.77 4.47
C VAL A 124 11.44 -25.52 5.86
N GLU A 125 11.92 -24.31 6.10
CA GLU A 125 12.66 -23.91 7.31
C GLU A 125 11.75 -23.22 8.35
N GLY A 126 10.52 -22.85 7.97
CA GLY A 126 9.58 -22.14 8.81
C GLY A 126 10.17 -20.83 9.34
N MET A 127 10.20 -20.69 10.67
CA MET A 127 10.68 -19.48 11.33
C MET A 127 12.21 -19.30 11.27
N ALA A 128 12.99 -20.31 10.87
CA ALA A 128 14.44 -20.19 10.74
C ALA A 128 14.87 -19.31 9.55
N VAL A 129 13.96 -19.05 8.60
CA VAL A 129 14.15 -18.07 7.51
C VAL A 129 14.53 -16.68 8.01
N ALA A 130 14.18 -16.32 9.25
CA ALA A 130 14.58 -15.05 9.84
C ALA A 130 16.11 -14.84 9.84
N GLU A 131 16.90 -15.91 9.96
CA GLU A 131 18.37 -15.84 9.92
C GLU A 131 18.91 -15.46 8.52
N ARG A 132 18.13 -15.74 7.47
CA ARG A 132 18.47 -15.38 6.07
C ARG A 132 18.08 -13.95 5.72
N LEU A 133 17.35 -13.26 6.58
CA LEU A 133 16.77 -11.94 6.33
C LEU A 133 17.34 -10.91 7.33
N PRO A 134 18.55 -10.38 7.09
CA PRO A 134 19.16 -9.42 8.00
C PRO A 134 18.29 -8.17 8.13
N GLY A 135 18.02 -7.75 9.37
CA GLY A 135 17.17 -6.60 9.67
C GLY A 135 15.67 -6.90 9.77
N ARG A 136 15.24 -8.17 9.61
CA ARG A 136 13.85 -8.60 9.84
C ARG A 136 13.71 -9.33 11.16
N THR A 137 12.73 -8.93 11.97
CA THR A 137 12.40 -9.65 13.21
C THR A 137 11.57 -10.89 12.90
N ARG A 138 11.65 -11.92 13.75
CA ARG A 138 10.82 -13.14 13.63
C ARG A 138 9.32 -12.82 13.57
N VAL A 139 8.87 -11.80 14.30
CA VAL A 139 7.46 -11.36 14.25
C VAL A 139 7.11 -10.79 12.87
N SER A 140 7.99 -9.95 12.29
CA SER A 140 7.82 -9.40 10.95
C SER A 140 7.76 -10.49 9.89
N VAL A 141 8.66 -11.49 9.95
CA VAL A 141 8.68 -12.65 9.05
C VAL A 141 7.36 -13.43 9.12
N ARG A 142 6.84 -13.68 10.34
CA ARG A 142 5.56 -14.36 10.53
C ARG A 142 4.39 -13.58 9.92
N GLN A 143 4.32 -12.28 10.16
CA GLN A 143 3.27 -11.42 9.59
C GLN A 143 3.34 -11.39 8.06
N ALA A 144 4.55 -11.32 7.51
CA ALA A 144 4.76 -11.32 6.07
C ALA A 144 4.36 -12.65 5.43
N ALA A 145 4.78 -13.78 6.02
CA ALA A 145 4.37 -15.11 5.60
C ALA A 145 2.85 -15.25 5.62
N TYR A 146 2.18 -14.81 6.68
CA TYR A 146 0.72 -14.81 6.77
C TYR A 146 0.07 -13.94 5.68
N SER A 147 0.60 -12.74 5.42
CA SER A 147 0.11 -11.86 4.36
C SER A 147 0.28 -12.44 2.95
N LEU A 148 1.27 -13.33 2.76
CA LEU A 148 1.53 -14.06 1.53
C LEU A 148 0.81 -15.41 1.46
N GLY A 149 0.03 -15.78 2.49
CA GLY A 149 -0.65 -17.08 2.56
C GLY A 149 0.29 -18.28 2.72
N LEU A 150 1.52 -18.07 3.22
CA LEU A 150 2.49 -19.14 3.46
C LEU A 150 2.18 -19.81 4.79
N ASN A 151 2.03 -21.13 4.75
CA ASN A 151 1.81 -21.96 5.94
C ASN A 151 3.13 -22.39 6.56
N LEU A 152 3.13 -22.56 7.88
CA LEU A 152 4.27 -23.15 8.59
C LEU A 152 4.40 -24.63 8.22
N PRO A 153 5.63 -25.16 8.07
CA PRO A 153 5.85 -26.60 7.97
C PRO A 153 5.23 -27.29 9.19
N GLY A 154 4.37 -28.29 8.95
CA GLY A 154 3.65 -29.01 10.00
C GLY A 154 2.42 -28.29 10.57
N SER A 155 1.95 -27.21 9.95
CA SER A 155 0.66 -26.58 10.32
C SER A 155 -0.55 -27.44 9.94
N GLU A 156 -0.41 -28.33 8.96
CA GLU A 156 -1.48 -29.24 8.53
C GLU A 156 -1.92 -30.21 9.65
N THR A 157 -1.01 -30.53 10.58
CA THR A 157 -1.26 -31.51 11.64
C THR A 157 -1.80 -30.92 12.94
N ARG A 158 -1.91 -29.59 13.07
CA ARG A 158 -2.55 -28.99 14.24
C ARG A 158 -4.06 -28.95 14.00
N PRO A 159 -4.86 -29.74 14.73
CA PRO A 159 -6.31 -29.60 14.65
C PRO A 159 -6.65 -28.16 15.04
N VAL A 160 -7.20 -27.41 14.09
CA VAL A 160 -7.80 -26.11 14.38
C VAL A 160 -8.81 -26.38 15.49
N GLN A 161 -8.66 -25.72 16.64
CA GLN A 161 -9.67 -25.80 17.70
C GLN A 161 -11.00 -25.41 17.06
N GLN A 162 -11.88 -26.40 16.85
CA GLN A 162 -13.15 -26.15 16.20
C GLN A 162 -13.94 -25.17 17.06
N LYS A 163 -14.55 -24.17 16.44
CA LYS A 163 -15.48 -23.29 17.16
C LYS A 163 -16.63 -24.15 17.72
N TRP A 164 -17.08 -23.84 18.93
CA TRP A 164 -18.25 -24.48 19.51
C TRP A 164 -19.46 -24.20 18.61
N THR A 165 -20.16 -25.27 18.21
CA THR A 165 -21.40 -25.16 17.45
C THR A 165 -22.57 -24.83 18.37
N GLN A 166 -23.64 -24.23 17.82
CA GLN A 166 -24.83 -23.88 18.60
C GLN A 166 -25.44 -25.09 19.34
N LYS A 167 -25.40 -26.27 18.72
CA LYS A 167 -25.88 -27.52 19.32
C LYS A 167 -25.02 -27.95 20.51
N GLU A 168 -23.71 -27.81 20.41
CA GLU A 168 -22.79 -28.12 21.52
C GLU A 168 -22.97 -27.13 22.68
N LEU A 169 -23.19 -25.84 22.40
CA LEU A 169 -23.45 -24.82 23.42
C LEU A 169 -24.76 -25.10 24.18
N LEU A 170 -25.84 -25.41 23.47
CA LEU A 170 -27.12 -25.79 24.09
C LEU A 170 -27.00 -27.08 24.91
N ARG A 171 -26.21 -28.05 24.43
CA ARG A 171 -25.92 -29.28 25.17
C ARG A 171 -25.10 -29.00 26.42
N LEU A 172 -24.16 -28.06 26.38
CA LEU A 172 -23.40 -27.64 27.55
C LEU A 172 -24.31 -26.94 28.55
N GLU A 173 -25.16 -26.02 28.09
CA GLU A 173 -26.13 -25.27 28.91
C GLU A 173 -27.11 -26.19 29.64
N ALA A 174 -27.63 -27.22 28.96
CA ALA A 174 -28.53 -28.20 29.55
C ALA A 174 -27.85 -29.14 30.58
N ASN A 175 -26.52 -29.25 30.57
CA ASN A 175 -25.76 -30.21 31.39
C ASN A 175 -24.75 -29.51 32.33
N GLN A 176 -24.89 -28.20 32.60
CA GLN A 176 -23.94 -27.43 33.43
C GLN A 176 -23.83 -27.92 34.89
N SER A 177 -24.84 -28.63 35.39
CA SER A 177 -24.87 -29.19 36.74
C SER A 177 -24.11 -30.51 36.88
N LEU A 178 -23.65 -31.12 35.78
CA LEU A 178 -22.93 -32.39 35.80
C LEU A 178 -21.44 -32.20 36.15
N PRO A 179 -20.82 -33.18 36.82
CA PRO A 179 -19.39 -33.16 37.11
C PRO A 179 -18.54 -33.23 35.82
N LEU A 180 -17.33 -32.66 35.87
CA LEU A 180 -16.43 -32.55 34.71
C LEU A 180 -16.15 -33.89 34.00
N ALA A 181 -16.11 -34.99 34.75
CA ALA A 181 -15.92 -36.33 34.21
C ALA A 181 -17.07 -36.76 33.27
N GLU A 182 -18.32 -36.43 33.63
CA GLU A 182 -19.50 -36.73 32.80
C GLU A 182 -19.61 -35.77 31.61
N LEU A 183 -19.24 -34.50 31.80
CA LEU A 183 -19.14 -33.54 30.70
C LEU A 183 -18.08 -33.96 29.67
N ALA A 184 -16.94 -34.49 30.10
CA ALA A 184 -15.89 -34.99 29.20
C ALA A 184 -16.39 -36.16 28.31
N VAL A 185 -17.25 -37.02 28.85
CA VAL A 185 -17.88 -38.12 28.08
C VAL A 185 -18.87 -37.57 27.05
N LEU A 186 -19.58 -36.49 27.36
CA LEU A 186 -20.53 -35.85 26.44
C LEU A 186 -19.84 -35.09 25.28
N PHE A 187 -18.57 -34.72 25.46
CA PHE A 187 -17.78 -33.95 24.49
C PHE A 187 -16.40 -34.61 24.21
N PRO A 188 -16.34 -35.79 23.58
CA PRO A 188 -15.09 -36.56 23.40
C PRO A 188 -14.05 -35.88 22.49
N GLY A 189 -14.46 -34.90 21.69
CA GLY A 189 -13.57 -34.07 20.86
C GLY A 189 -13.08 -32.80 21.55
N ARG A 190 -13.41 -32.58 22.82
CA ARG A 190 -13.04 -31.41 23.61
C ARG A 190 -12.10 -31.84 24.73
N THR A 191 -11.03 -31.07 24.95
CA THR A 191 -10.09 -31.32 26.05
C THR A 191 -10.76 -30.96 27.39
N PRO A 192 -10.77 -31.88 28.38
CA PRO A 192 -11.16 -31.55 29.74
C PRO A 192 -10.03 -30.75 30.39
N VAL A 193 -10.22 -29.45 30.57
CA VAL A 193 -9.29 -28.57 31.29
C VAL A 193 -9.99 -28.03 32.52
#